data_AF-A0A0M2S302-F1
#
_entry.id   AF-A0A0M2S302-F1
#
_cell.length_a   1.000
_cell.length_b   1.000
_cell.length_c   1.000
_cell.angle_alpha   90.00
_cell.angle_beta   90.00
_cell.angle_gamma   90.00
#
_symmetry.space_group_name_H-M   'P 1'
#
loop_
_entity.id
_entity.type
_entity.pdbx_description
1 polymer ?
#
loop_
_entity_poly.entity_id
_entity_poly.type
_entity_poly.pdbx_seq_one_letter_code
_entity_poly.pdbx_strand_id
1 'polypeptide(L)'
;MSTPYRRRALVAAALLSVGAVVAALLNLTLAGPASAHGSVVDPASRNYSCWQRWGSDFQNPAMATQDPMCWQAWQADPNAMWNWNGLFREGVAGNHQAAIPDGQLCSGGRTQSGRYNALDTVGAWKTTSISNNFRIKLFDQASHGADYIRVYVTKQGFNALTSPLRWSDLELVGQIGNTPASQWTQETSGVSIQVPANAPGRSGRHIVYTIWQASHLDQSYYLCSDVDFGGGSTTPPTTTPPTSTPPTSTPPTSTPPTSTPPTTPNPAGGCTATYKITGQWGGGFQADVQVTNGGSPIRGWSVSWTFPNGQQVTSAWNATVSTSGTLVTARNAAYNGSLGAGASTTFGFTGSWSGSNAVPGNISCTTSA
;
A
#
# COMPACT_ATOMS: atom_id res chain seq x y z
N MET A 1 -0.19 -62.00 41.77
CA MET A 1 -0.43 -62.34 40.34
C MET A 1 -1.13 -61.14 39.71
N SER A 2 -0.35 -60.26 39.06
CA SER A 2 -0.85 -58.98 38.55
C SER A 2 -0.93 -59.06 37.02
N THR A 3 -2.14 -58.99 36.49
CA THR A 3 -2.50 -59.28 35.10
C THR A 3 -1.88 -58.26 34.12
N PRO A 4 -1.27 -58.70 33.00
CA PRO A 4 -0.55 -57.84 32.06
C PRO A 4 -1.42 -56.93 31.17
N TYR A 5 -2.75 -56.93 31.36
CA TYR A 5 -3.69 -56.17 30.53
C TYR A 5 -3.79 -54.67 30.89
N ARG A 6 -3.49 -54.26 32.13
CA ARG A 6 -3.69 -52.86 32.56
C ARG A 6 -2.61 -51.88 32.08
N ARG A 7 -1.45 -52.35 31.64
CA ARG A 7 -0.35 -51.47 31.17
C ARG A 7 -0.51 -51.01 29.71
N ARG A 8 -1.30 -51.70 28.89
CA ARG A 8 -1.51 -51.32 27.47
C ARG A 8 -2.56 -50.22 27.29
N ALA A 9 -3.52 -50.09 28.21
CA ALA A 9 -4.57 -49.07 28.12
C ALA A 9 -4.09 -47.64 28.45
N LEU A 10 -3.07 -47.51 29.33
CA LEU A 10 -2.56 -46.19 29.74
C LEU A 10 -1.63 -45.54 28.70
N VAL A 11 -0.97 -46.33 27.84
CA VAL A 11 -0.12 -45.79 26.76
C VAL A 11 -0.95 -45.30 25.57
N ALA A 12 -2.10 -45.94 25.30
CA ALA A 12 -3.00 -45.53 24.23
C ALA A 12 -3.72 -44.20 24.52
N ALA A 13 -4.05 -43.92 25.78
CA ALA A 13 -4.71 -42.67 26.18
C ALA A 13 -3.76 -41.46 26.13
N ALA A 14 -2.46 -41.63 26.41
CA ALA A 14 -1.46 -40.56 26.35
C ALA A 14 -1.13 -40.13 24.90
N LEU A 15 -1.24 -41.03 23.92
CA LEU A 15 -1.00 -40.73 22.50
C LEU A 15 -2.17 -39.99 21.84
N LEU A 16 -3.40 -40.18 22.34
CA LEU A 16 -4.59 -39.46 21.85
C LEU A 16 -4.68 -38.02 22.40
N SER A 17 -4.18 -37.75 23.61
CA SER A 17 -4.16 -36.39 24.17
C SER A 17 -3.07 -35.49 23.60
N VAL A 18 -1.93 -36.06 23.17
CA VAL A 18 -0.87 -35.28 22.48
C VAL A 18 -1.28 -34.96 21.04
N GLY A 19 -1.96 -35.88 20.35
CA GLY A 19 -2.49 -35.64 19.00
C GLY A 19 -3.52 -34.51 18.92
N ALA A 20 -4.40 -34.40 19.92
CA ALA A 20 -5.41 -33.35 19.97
C ALA A 20 -4.83 -31.94 20.26
N VAL A 21 -3.75 -31.84 21.05
CA VAL A 21 -3.08 -30.56 21.32
C VAL A 21 -2.21 -30.12 20.13
N VAL A 22 -1.59 -31.06 19.41
CA VAL A 22 -0.84 -30.76 18.18
C VAL A 22 -1.78 -30.38 17.02
N ALA A 23 -2.97 -30.97 16.93
CA ALA A 23 -3.98 -30.59 15.94
C ALA A 23 -4.67 -29.23 16.25
N ALA A 24 -4.78 -28.85 17.53
CA ALA A 24 -5.32 -27.55 17.92
C ALA A 24 -4.30 -26.40 17.78
N LEU A 25 -2.99 -26.68 17.87
CA LEU A 25 -1.92 -25.70 17.65
C LEU A 25 -1.54 -25.50 16.17
N LEU A 26 -2.06 -26.33 15.26
CA LEU A 26 -1.82 -26.22 13.81
C LEU A 26 -2.90 -25.44 13.04
N ASN A 27 -3.76 -24.70 13.75
CA ASN A 27 -4.68 -23.72 13.17
C ASN A 27 -4.37 -22.29 13.66
N LEU A 28 -3.10 -21.98 13.94
CA LEU A 28 -2.64 -20.61 13.75
C LEU A 28 -2.64 -20.37 12.24
N THR A 29 -3.81 -20.03 11.70
CA THR A 29 -3.91 -19.31 10.44
C THR A 29 -3.03 -18.08 10.62
N LEU A 30 -1.81 -18.14 10.11
CA LEU A 30 -1.06 -16.96 9.73
C LEU A 30 -2.00 -16.21 8.79
N ALA A 31 -2.70 -15.19 9.30
CA ALA A 31 -3.36 -14.22 8.46
C ALA A 31 -2.28 -13.70 7.52
N GLY A 32 -2.31 -14.14 6.27
CA GLY A 32 -1.48 -13.54 5.22
C GLY A 32 -1.80 -12.05 5.15
N PRO A 33 -0.86 -11.20 4.71
CA PRO A 33 -1.19 -9.80 4.48
C PRO A 33 -2.43 -9.74 3.58
N ALA A 34 -3.52 -9.10 4.03
CA ALA A 34 -4.71 -9.06 3.20
C ALA A 34 -4.38 -8.31 1.92
N SER A 35 -4.71 -8.96 0.81
CA SER A 35 -4.41 -8.49 -0.53
C SER A 35 -5.33 -7.32 -0.86
N ALA A 36 -4.76 -6.26 -1.42
CA ALA A 36 -5.48 -5.03 -1.69
C ALA A 36 -5.43 -4.65 -3.17
N HIS A 37 -6.59 -4.27 -3.70
CA HIS A 37 -6.88 -4.48 -5.13
C HIS A 37 -7.65 -3.35 -5.81
N GLY A 38 -7.97 -2.26 -5.10
CA GLY A 38 -8.79 -1.22 -5.68
C GLY A 38 -8.46 0.19 -5.23
N SER A 39 -8.97 1.14 -6.01
CA SER A 39 -8.89 2.57 -5.73
C SER A 39 -9.99 3.30 -6.47
N VAL A 40 -10.20 4.58 -6.14
CA VAL A 40 -11.03 5.46 -6.96
C VAL A 40 -10.18 5.87 -8.16
N VAL A 41 -10.66 5.51 -9.35
CA VAL A 41 -9.98 5.79 -10.62
C VAL A 41 -10.56 7.00 -11.34
N ASP A 42 -11.77 7.44 -10.98
CA ASP A 42 -12.39 8.67 -11.47
C ASP A 42 -13.40 9.25 -10.47
N PRO A 43 -13.27 10.51 -10.01
CA PRO A 43 -12.07 11.33 -10.05
C PRO A 43 -10.92 10.64 -9.30
N ALA A 44 -9.79 10.46 -9.98
CA ALA A 44 -8.65 9.68 -9.49
C ALA A 44 -8.20 10.05 -8.06
N SER A 45 -7.97 9.03 -7.23
CA SER A 45 -7.36 9.22 -5.90
C SER A 45 -5.93 9.75 -6.01
N ARG A 46 -5.38 10.36 -4.95
CA ARG A 46 -4.05 11.01 -4.97
C ARG A 46 -2.97 10.10 -5.53
N ASN A 47 -2.79 8.92 -4.95
CA ASN A 47 -1.75 7.99 -5.39
C ASN A 47 -2.04 7.36 -6.74
N TYR A 48 -3.30 7.04 -7.07
CA TYR A 48 -3.67 6.56 -8.40
C TYR A 48 -3.42 7.62 -9.48
N SER A 49 -3.77 8.89 -9.22
CA SER A 49 -3.50 10.04 -10.10
C SER A 49 -2.00 10.23 -10.33
N CYS A 50 -1.18 10.17 -9.27
CA CYS A 50 0.27 10.24 -9.39
C CYS A 50 0.84 9.05 -10.17
N TRP A 51 0.37 7.84 -9.90
CA TRP A 51 0.76 6.63 -10.65
C TRP A 51 0.38 6.75 -12.14
N GLN A 52 -0.84 7.16 -12.43
CA GLN A 52 -1.35 7.25 -13.80
C GLN A 52 -0.60 8.28 -14.63
N ARG A 53 -0.29 9.45 -14.05
CA ARG A 53 0.34 10.56 -14.77
C ARG A 53 1.85 10.47 -14.83
N TRP A 54 2.48 9.89 -13.81
CA TRP A 54 3.93 9.88 -13.67
C TRP A 54 4.54 8.49 -13.60
N GLY A 55 3.79 7.40 -13.46
CA GLY A 55 4.35 6.06 -13.29
C GLY A 55 5.34 5.68 -14.40
N SER A 56 5.00 5.94 -15.67
CA SER A 56 5.90 5.65 -16.80
C SER A 56 7.15 6.52 -16.86
N ASP A 57 7.22 7.60 -16.08
CA ASP A 57 8.30 8.60 -16.09
C ASP A 57 8.53 9.19 -14.69
N PHE A 58 8.50 8.33 -13.66
CA PHE A 58 8.37 8.77 -12.26
C PHE A 58 9.61 9.48 -11.71
N GLN A 59 10.72 9.42 -12.46
CA GLN A 59 11.98 10.10 -12.14
C GLN A 59 12.17 11.41 -12.90
N ASN A 60 11.18 11.84 -13.70
CA ASN A 60 11.31 13.06 -14.48
C ASN A 60 11.53 14.28 -13.57
N PRO A 61 12.67 14.99 -13.68
CA PRO A 61 12.95 16.14 -12.83
C PRO A 61 11.96 17.30 -13.03
N ALA A 62 11.28 17.37 -14.18
CA ALA A 62 10.25 18.37 -14.43
C ALA A 62 9.02 18.19 -13.52
N MET A 63 8.80 17.00 -12.95
CA MET A 63 7.71 16.75 -12.01
C MET A 63 7.79 17.67 -10.78
N ALA A 64 9.00 18.03 -10.33
CA ALA A 64 9.19 18.91 -9.17
C ALA A 64 8.51 20.29 -9.33
N THR A 65 8.47 20.82 -10.56
CA THR A 65 7.84 22.12 -10.86
C THR A 65 6.43 21.96 -11.42
N GLN A 66 6.18 20.93 -12.22
CA GLN A 66 4.88 20.71 -12.86
C GLN A 66 3.85 20.13 -11.89
N ASP A 67 4.27 19.29 -10.96
CA ASP A 67 3.43 18.58 -10.01
C ASP A 67 4.17 18.29 -8.68
N PRO A 68 4.43 19.33 -7.87
CA PRO A 68 5.23 19.21 -6.65
C PRO A 68 4.64 18.21 -5.64
N MET A 69 3.31 17.98 -5.65
CA MET A 69 2.66 17.05 -4.73
C MET A 69 2.89 15.59 -5.11
N CYS A 70 2.84 15.24 -6.41
CA CYS A 70 3.28 13.91 -6.82
C CYS A 70 4.79 13.75 -6.70
N TRP A 71 5.57 14.80 -6.98
CA TRP A 71 7.03 14.77 -6.80
C TRP A 71 7.40 14.37 -5.37
N GLN A 72 6.91 15.10 -4.37
CA GLN A 72 7.23 14.76 -2.97
C GLN A 72 6.74 13.37 -2.57
N ALA A 73 5.62 12.90 -3.13
CA ALA A 73 5.12 11.55 -2.87
C ALA A 73 6.05 10.48 -3.46
N TRP A 74 6.47 10.63 -4.72
CA TRP A 74 7.44 9.75 -5.38
C TRP A 74 8.81 9.77 -4.70
N GLN A 75 9.26 10.93 -4.21
CA GLN A 75 10.51 11.03 -3.45
C GLN A 75 10.42 10.38 -2.07
N ALA A 76 9.25 10.42 -1.42
CA ALA A 76 9.05 9.86 -0.08
C ALA A 76 8.95 8.32 -0.10
N ASP A 77 8.06 7.77 -0.92
CA ASP A 77 7.95 6.32 -1.12
C ASP A 77 7.28 6.02 -2.48
N PRO A 78 8.04 5.59 -3.50
CA PRO A 78 7.48 5.17 -4.79
C PRO A 78 6.38 4.09 -4.67
N ASN A 79 6.43 3.26 -3.63
CA ASN A 79 5.44 2.20 -3.42
C ASN A 79 4.06 2.74 -3.05
N ALA A 80 3.94 4.00 -2.62
CA ALA A 80 2.63 4.63 -2.46
C ALA A 80 1.86 4.66 -3.79
N MET A 81 2.58 4.83 -4.91
CA MET A 81 2.03 4.86 -6.27
C MET A 81 2.08 3.49 -6.93
N TRP A 82 3.15 2.71 -6.79
CA TRP A 82 3.18 1.36 -7.36
C TRP A 82 2.15 0.43 -6.74
N ASN A 83 1.94 0.56 -5.43
CA ASN A 83 0.87 -0.11 -4.70
C ASN A 83 -0.32 0.84 -4.52
N TRP A 84 -0.79 1.43 -5.63
CA TRP A 84 -1.89 2.39 -5.62
C TRP A 84 -3.21 1.78 -5.11
N ASN A 85 -3.34 0.46 -5.26
CA ASN A 85 -4.48 -0.35 -4.83
C ASN A 85 -4.41 -0.81 -3.36
N GLY A 86 -3.32 -0.49 -2.65
CA GLY A 86 -3.03 -1.00 -1.30
C GLY A 86 -3.38 -0.11 -0.12
N LEU A 87 -4.18 0.93 -0.32
CA LEU A 87 -4.47 1.93 0.72
C LEU A 87 -5.66 1.49 1.60
N PHE A 88 -5.42 0.50 2.45
CA PHE A 88 -6.45 -0.10 3.32
C PHE A 88 -6.01 -0.23 4.78
N ARG A 89 -6.98 -0.45 5.66
CA ARG A 89 -6.80 -0.98 7.01
C ARG A 89 -7.65 -2.24 7.18
N GLU A 90 -7.27 -3.08 8.12
CA GLU A 90 -8.07 -4.22 8.58
C GLU A 90 -8.54 -4.00 10.02
N GLY A 91 -9.63 -4.66 10.43
CA GLY A 91 -10.07 -4.70 11.83
C GLY A 91 -10.57 -3.37 12.38
N VAL A 92 -11.07 -2.47 11.52
CA VAL A 92 -11.57 -1.15 11.92
C VAL A 92 -12.96 -1.25 12.58
N ALA A 93 -13.70 -2.34 12.33
CA ALA A 93 -15.02 -2.60 12.89
C ALA A 93 -16.01 -1.43 12.72
N GLY A 94 -15.92 -0.74 11.58
CA GLY A 94 -16.73 0.44 11.26
C GLY A 94 -16.38 1.73 12.02
N ASN A 95 -15.44 1.71 12.98
CA ASN A 95 -15.03 2.87 13.76
C ASN A 95 -13.91 3.68 13.08
N HIS A 96 -14.20 4.18 11.86
CA HIS A 96 -13.22 4.84 11.00
C HIS A 96 -12.58 6.07 11.66
N GLN A 97 -13.37 6.90 12.34
CA GLN A 97 -12.89 8.14 12.95
C GLN A 97 -11.93 7.87 14.13
N ALA A 98 -12.12 6.79 14.88
CA ALA A 98 -11.14 6.40 15.91
C ALA A 98 -9.84 5.85 15.31
N ALA A 99 -9.94 5.11 14.20
CA ALA A 99 -8.78 4.50 13.54
C ALA A 99 -7.95 5.51 12.72
N ILE A 100 -8.53 6.65 12.35
CA ILE A 100 -7.92 7.63 11.44
C ILE A 100 -7.98 9.00 12.10
N PRO A 101 -6.89 9.47 12.71
CA PRO A 101 -6.81 10.80 13.28
C PRO A 101 -6.98 11.90 12.21
N ASP A 102 -7.43 13.08 12.63
CA ASP A 102 -7.38 14.31 11.83
C ASP A 102 -5.97 14.54 11.25
N GLY A 103 -5.92 14.97 9.99
CA GLY A 103 -4.67 15.16 9.24
C GLY A 103 -4.01 13.88 8.74
N GLN A 104 -4.63 12.70 8.96
CA GLN A 104 -4.15 11.40 8.47
C GLN A 104 -5.17 10.69 7.58
N LEU A 105 -6.18 11.41 7.10
CA LEU A 105 -7.30 10.81 6.36
C LEU A 105 -6.83 10.23 5.02
N CYS A 106 -5.93 10.92 4.32
CA CYS A 106 -5.48 10.53 2.98
C CYS A 106 -4.43 9.42 2.98
N SER A 107 -3.77 9.17 4.11
CA SER A 107 -2.94 7.98 4.34
C SER A 107 -3.69 6.83 5.01
N GLY A 108 -5.00 6.97 5.28
CA GLY A 108 -5.77 5.97 6.01
C GLY A 108 -5.24 5.73 7.42
N GLY A 109 -4.87 6.79 8.15
CA GLY A 109 -4.29 6.69 9.49
C GLY A 109 -2.86 6.13 9.47
N ARG A 110 -2.04 6.57 8.51
CA ARG A 110 -0.65 6.12 8.29
C ARG A 110 -0.54 4.60 8.15
N THR A 111 -1.48 4.01 7.40
CA THR A 111 -1.58 2.56 7.22
C THR A 111 -0.37 1.98 6.48
N GLN A 112 -0.26 0.65 6.47
CA GLN A 112 0.80 -0.11 5.79
C GLN A 112 2.21 0.39 6.16
N SER A 113 2.48 0.48 7.46
CA SER A 113 3.75 0.96 8.01
C SER A 113 4.16 2.35 7.51
N GLY A 114 3.19 3.21 7.22
CA GLY A 114 3.43 4.59 6.81
C GLY A 114 3.71 4.79 5.32
N ARG A 115 3.53 3.76 4.48
CA ARG A 115 3.74 3.82 3.02
C ARG A 115 3.05 5.02 2.37
N TYR A 116 1.84 5.37 2.82
CA TYR A 116 1.01 6.41 2.21
C TYR A 116 1.08 7.76 2.91
N ASN A 117 2.02 7.97 3.85
CA ASN A 117 2.09 9.20 4.67
C ASN A 117 2.22 10.48 3.82
N ALA A 118 2.95 10.42 2.71
CA ALA A 118 3.13 11.57 1.83
C ALA A 118 1.82 12.05 1.15
N LEU A 119 0.77 11.23 1.18
CA LEU A 119 -0.56 11.62 0.70
C LEU A 119 -1.26 12.59 1.66
N ASP A 120 -0.80 12.74 2.90
CA ASP A 120 -1.34 13.72 3.86
C ASP A 120 -0.74 15.12 3.70
N THR A 121 0.31 15.28 2.88
CA THR A 121 0.97 16.57 2.64
C THR A 121 -0.05 17.61 2.15
N VAL A 122 -0.08 18.76 2.81
CA VAL A 122 -0.94 19.89 2.45
C VAL A 122 -0.31 20.67 1.30
N GLY A 123 -1.08 20.97 0.25
CA GLY A 123 -0.58 21.71 -0.89
C GLY A 123 -1.41 21.55 -2.17
N ALA A 124 -0.84 22.01 -3.28
CA ALA A 124 -1.52 22.12 -4.58
C ALA A 124 -1.58 20.78 -5.34
N TRP A 125 -2.29 19.79 -4.80
CA TRP A 125 -2.56 18.53 -5.49
C TRP A 125 -3.31 18.77 -6.80
N LYS A 126 -3.01 18.02 -7.86
CA LYS A 126 -3.72 18.15 -9.14
C LYS A 126 -5.18 17.73 -8.99
N THR A 127 -6.09 18.54 -9.50
CA THR A 127 -7.53 18.33 -9.39
C THR A 127 -8.12 17.75 -10.66
N THR A 128 -9.19 16.97 -10.51
CA THR A 128 -10.12 16.63 -11.61
C THR A 128 -11.31 17.58 -11.58
N SER A 129 -11.64 18.20 -12.72
CA SER A 129 -12.83 19.04 -12.84
C SER A 129 -14.10 18.20 -12.85
N ILE A 130 -15.05 18.51 -11.96
CA ILE A 130 -16.33 17.80 -11.83
C ILE A 130 -17.48 18.79 -11.63
N SER A 131 -18.72 18.32 -11.77
CA SER A 131 -19.92 19.10 -11.41
C SER A 131 -20.40 18.72 -10.01
N ASN A 132 -21.30 19.51 -9.40
CA ASN A 132 -21.87 19.20 -8.09
C ASN A 132 -22.58 17.83 -8.06
N ASN A 133 -23.16 17.41 -9.18
CA ASN A 133 -23.64 16.04 -9.37
C ASN A 133 -22.57 15.24 -10.11
N PHE A 134 -22.02 14.22 -9.47
CA PHE A 134 -20.92 13.44 -10.01
C PHE A 134 -21.06 11.97 -9.64
N ARG A 135 -20.15 11.16 -10.15
CA ARG A 135 -20.03 9.74 -9.78
C ARG A 135 -18.58 9.46 -9.42
N ILE A 136 -18.41 8.60 -8.42
CA ILE A 136 -17.13 7.97 -8.10
C ILE A 136 -17.07 6.64 -8.84
N LYS A 137 -16.10 6.46 -9.73
CA LYS A 137 -15.73 5.16 -10.29
C LYS A 137 -14.67 4.53 -9.39
N LEU A 138 -15.08 3.51 -8.65
CA LEU A 138 -14.16 2.65 -7.90
C LEU A 138 -13.86 1.40 -8.75
N PHE A 139 -12.58 1.08 -8.90
CA PHE A 139 -12.12 -0.14 -9.56
C PHE A 139 -11.58 -1.10 -8.50
N ASP A 140 -11.86 -2.39 -8.66
CA ASP A 140 -11.44 -3.47 -7.79
C ASP A 140 -10.99 -4.68 -8.64
N GLN A 141 -9.70 -4.98 -8.59
CA GLN A 141 -9.07 -6.09 -9.30
C GLN A 141 -9.49 -7.46 -8.75
N ALA A 142 -9.92 -7.57 -7.48
CA ALA A 142 -10.20 -8.85 -6.83
C ALA A 142 -11.67 -9.21 -6.72
N SER A 143 -12.58 -8.31 -7.12
CA SER A 143 -14.02 -8.57 -7.07
C SER A 143 -14.49 -8.90 -5.64
N HIS A 144 -14.06 -8.10 -4.68
CA HIS A 144 -14.37 -8.23 -3.25
C HIS A 144 -15.80 -7.78 -2.91
N GLY A 145 -16.41 -6.94 -3.74
CA GLY A 145 -17.69 -6.30 -3.43
C GLY A 145 -17.57 -5.25 -2.33
N ALA A 146 -18.70 -4.73 -1.87
CA ALA A 146 -18.72 -3.77 -0.77
C ALA A 146 -19.87 -4.02 0.19
N ASP A 147 -19.63 -3.90 1.50
CA ASP A 147 -20.69 -3.78 2.50
C ASP A 147 -21.32 -2.39 2.44
N TYR A 148 -20.49 -1.40 2.15
CA TYR A 148 -20.90 -0.05 1.78
C TYR A 148 -19.73 0.69 1.11
N ILE A 149 -20.09 1.69 0.31
CA ILE A 149 -19.16 2.75 -0.10
C ILE A 149 -19.77 4.07 0.31
N ARG A 150 -19.00 4.89 1.05
CA ARG A 150 -19.40 6.23 1.51
C ARG A 150 -18.53 7.27 0.82
N VAL A 151 -19.15 8.31 0.31
CA VAL A 151 -18.49 9.42 -0.38
C VAL A 151 -18.73 10.69 0.40
N TYR A 152 -17.66 11.29 0.88
CA TYR A 152 -17.66 12.56 1.59
C TYR A 152 -17.01 13.64 0.73
N VAL A 153 -17.43 14.89 0.91
CA VAL A 153 -16.77 16.05 0.27
C VAL A 153 -16.54 17.11 1.32
N THR A 154 -15.39 17.80 1.22
CA THR A 154 -15.11 18.93 2.10
C THR A 154 -16.19 20.01 2.01
N LYS A 155 -16.52 20.64 3.14
CA LYS A 155 -17.47 21.76 3.21
C LYS A 155 -16.94 22.97 2.45
N GLN A 156 -17.85 23.79 1.92
CA GLN A 156 -17.48 25.06 1.30
C GLN A 156 -16.67 25.92 2.29
N GLY A 157 -15.58 26.53 1.82
CA GLY A 157 -14.66 27.32 2.64
C GLY A 157 -13.46 26.56 3.20
N PHE A 158 -13.43 25.22 3.13
CA PHE A 158 -12.22 24.45 3.41
C PHE A 158 -11.13 24.75 2.37
N ASN A 159 -9.91 25.03 2.81
CA ASN A 159 -8.78 25.31 1.91
C ASN A 159 -7.75 24.17 1.93
N ALA A 160 -7.83 23.28 0.94
CA ALA A 160 -6.91 22.15 0.77
C ALA A 160 -5.45 22.55 0.51
N LEU A 161 -5.19 23.81 0.13
CA LEU A 161 -3.83 24.30 -0.11
C LEU A 161 -3.09 24.65 1.18
N THR A 162 -3.81 24.87 2.29
CA THR A 162 -3.24 25.40 3.53
C THR A 162 -3.68 24.69 4.80
N SER A 163 -4.71 23.83 4.73
CA SER A 163 -5.29 23.15 5.89
C SER A 163 -5.17 21.63 5.76
N PRO A 164 -4.71 20.92 6.82
CA PRO A 164 -4.82 19.47 6.86
C PRO A 164 -6.29 19.07 6.91
N LEU A 165 -6.64 17.99 6.20
CA LEU A 165 -8.01 17.48 6.16
C LEU A 165 -8.41 16.92 7.53
N ARG A 166 -9.61 17.26 8.02
CA ARG A 166 -10.19 16.74 9.27
C ARG A 166 -11.54 16.10 9.02
N TRP A 167 -11.96 15.23 9.94
CA TRP A 167 -13.33 14.67 9.89
C TRP A 167 -14.41 15.75 9.98
N SER A 168 -14.15 16.83 10.74
CA SER A 168 -15.07 17.97 10.87
C SER A 168 -15.29 18.73 9.56
N ASP A 169 -14.37 18.62 8.61
CA ASP A 169 -14.42 19.33 7.33
C ASP A 169 -15.31 18.60 6.32
N LEU A 170 -15.67 17.35 6.58
CA LEU A 170 -16.35 16.47 5.64
C LEU A 170 -17.87 16.48 5.84
N GLU A 171 -18.60 16.36 4.73
CA GLU A 171 -20.04 16.07 4.68
C GLU A 171 -20.28 14.84 3.81
N LEU A 172 -21.14 13.92 4.25
CA LEU A 172 -21.53 12.74 3.46
C LEU A 172 -22.45 13.18 2.31
N VAL A 173 -22.05 12.89 1.08
CA VAL A 173 -22.74 13.34 -0.15
C VAL A 173 -23.19 12.21 -1.07
N GLY A 174 -22.79 10.98 -0.77
CA GLY A 174 -23.17 9.78 -1.51
C GLY A 174 -22.93 8.53 -0.68
N GLN A 175 -23.77 7.53 -0.84
CA GLN A 175 -23.60 6.23 -0.20
C GLN A 175 -24.31 5.14 -1.01
N ILE A 176 -23.69 3.97 -1.11
CA ILE A 176 -24.35 2.71 -1.46
C ILE A 176 -24.22 1.71 -0.31
N GLY A 177 -25.20 0.81 -0.20
CA GLY A 177 -25.18 -0.29 0.78
C GLY A 177 -24.45 -1.52 0.25
N ASN A 178 -24.79 -2.67 0.81
CA ASN A 178 -24.16 -3.93 0.45
C ASN A 178 -24.40 -4.22 -1.04
N THR A 179 -23.30 -4.38 -1.78
CA THR A 179 -23.29 -4.59 -3.22
C THR A 179 -22.24 -5.65 -3.55
N PRO A 180 -22.65 -6.93 -3.70
CA PRO A 180 -21.76 -8.02 -4.09
C PRO A 180 -21.08 -7.73 -5.43
N ALA A 181 -19.85 -8.22 -5.62
CA ALA A 181 -19.08 -7.97 -6.84
C ALA A 181 -19.76 -8.46 -8.13
N SER A 182 -20.67 -9.44 -8.04
CA SER A 182 -21.48 -9.91 -9.18
C SER A 182 -22.41 -8.84 -9.76
N GLN A 183 -22.68 -7.76 -9.01
CA GLN A 183 -23.49 -6.62 -9.47
C GLN A 183 -22.64 -5.48 -10.04
N TRP A 184 -21.31 -5.61 -10.01
CA TRP A 184 -20.39 -4.58 -10.49
C TRP A 184 -20.15 -4.77 -12.00
N THR A 185 -19.76 -3.69 -12.66
CA THR A 185 -19.43 -3.70 -14.09
C THR A 185 -18.13 -4.48 -14.29
N GLN A 186 -18.11 -5.43 -15.22
CA GLN A 186 -16.90 -6.15 -15.60
C GLN A 186 -15.93 -5.21 -16.32
N GLU A 187 -14.66 -5.26 -15.93
CA GLU A 187 -13.57 -4.47 -16.50
C GLU A 187 -12.41 -5.40 -16.86
N THR A 188 -11.48 -4.90 -17.69
CA THR A 188 -10.23 -5.62 -17.93
C THR A 188 -9.48 -5.74 -16.61
N SER A 189 -9.22 -6.98 -16.18
CA SER A 189 -8.51 -7.32 -14.94
C SER A 189 -9.24 -6.93 -13.65
N GLY A 190 -10.57 -6.85 -13.64
CA GLY A 190 -11.32 -6.61 -12.40
C GLY A 190 -12.78 -6.27 -12.63
N VAL A 191 -13.34 -5.54 -11.67
CA VAL A 191 -14.70 -4.97 -11.74
C VAL A 191 -14.67 -3.51 -11.34
N SER A 192 -15.69 -2.74 -11.74
CA SER A 192 -15.87 -1.36 -11.29
C SER A 192 -17.31 -1.08 -10.88
N ILE A 193 -17.48 -0.10 -10.01
CA ILE A 193 -18.78 0.43 -9.60
C ILE A 193 -18.79 1.95 -9.64
N GLN A 194 -19.92 2.50 -10.04
CA GLN A 194 -20.17 3.94 -10.08
C GLN A 194 -21.08 4.32 -8.91
N VAL A 195 -20.56 5.10 -7.95
CA VAL A 195 -21.30 5.58 -6.79
C VAL A 195 -21.77 7.01 -7.05
N PRO A 196 -23.09 7.27 -7.15
CA PRO A 196 -23.61 8.62 -7.33
C PRO A 196 -23.39 9.47 -6.08
N ALA A 197 -23.03 10.74 -6.27
CA ALA A 197 -22.87 11.71 -5.20
C ALA A 197 -23.37 13.09 -5.64
N ASN A 198 -23.87 13.88 -4.68
CA ASN A 198 -24.30 15.25 -4.90
C ASN A 198 -23.77 16.17 -3.79
N ALA A 199 -22.93 17.13 -4.16
CA ALA A 199 -22.32 18.10 -3.25
C ALA A 199 -22.84 19.51 -3.55
N PRO A 200 -24.09 19.85 -3.17
CA PRO A 200 -24.66 21.16 -3.46
C PRO A 200 -23.88 22.28 -2.76
N GLY A 201 -23.82 23.44 -3.43
CA GLY A 201 -23.17 24.65 -2.91
C GLY A 201 -21.64 24.63 -2.93
N ARG A 202 -21.01 23.56 -3.45
CA ARG A 202 -19.55 23.49 -3.60
C ARG A 202 -19.10 24.24 -4.85
N SER A 203 -18.00 24.99 -4.74
CA SER A 203 -17.32 25.64 -5.85
C SER A 203 -15.81 25.69 -5.62
N GLY A 204 -15.05 25.64 -6.72
CA GLY A 204 -13.59 25.61 -6.68
C GLY A 204 -13.02 24.30 -6.11
N ARG A 205 -11.84 24.38 -5.52
CA ARG A 205 -11.05 23.23 -5.03
C ARG A 205 -11.66 22.56 -3.80
N HIS A 206 -11.83 21.25 -3.88
CA HIS A 206 -12.30 20.40 -2.79
C HIS A 206 -11.53 19.08 -2.74
N ILE A 207 -11.71 18.33 -1.64
CA ILE A 207 -11.28 16.93 -1.53
C ILE A 207 -12.55 16.07 -1.44
N VAL A 208 -12.65 15.07 -2.30
CA VAL A 208 -13.57 13.95 -2.15
C VAL A 208 -12.87 12.87 -1.34
N TYR A 209 -13.50 12.37 -0.28
CA TYR A 209 -12.99 11.30 0.56
C TYR A 209 -13.92 10.09 0.47
N THR A 210 -13.43 9.01 -0.10
CA THR A 210 -14.22 7.78 -0.29
C THR A 210 -13.75 6.71 0.69
N ILE A 211 -14.70 6.15 1.44
CA ILE A 211 -14.50 4.97 2.28
C ILE A 211 -15.17 3.78 1.60
N TRP A 212 -14.41 2.75 1.28
CA TRP A 212 -14.94 1.47 0.78
C TRP A 212 -14.72 0.40 1.84
N GLN A 213 -15.81 -0.16 2.38
CA GLN A 213 -15.78 -1.35 3.21
C GLN A 213 -15.96 -2.56 2.30
N ALA A 214 -14.91 -3.34 2.09
CA ALA A 214 -14.97 -4.55 1.28
C ALA A 214 -15.72 -5.67 2.01
N SER A 215 -16.34 -6.61 1.28
CA SER A 215 -17.20 -7.65 1.88
C SER A 215 -16.49 -8.97 2.22
N HIS A 216 -15.28 -9.20 1.69
CA HIS A 216 -14.55 -10.46 1.92
C HIS A 216 -13.94 -10.57 3.33
N LEU A 217 -13.65 -9.45 3.98
CA LEU A 217 -13.05 -9.32 5.32
C LEU A 217 -13.44 -7.96 5.92
N ASP A 218 -13.19 -7.75 7.22
CA ASP A 218 -13.18 -6.40 7.79
C ASP A 218 -11.95 -5.63 7.28
N GLN A 219 -12.04 -5.18 6.02
CA GLN A 219 -11.02 -4.43 5.32
C GLN A 219 -11.65 -3.17 4.72
N SER A 220 -11.08 -2.01 5.04
CA SER A 220 -11.59 -0.70 4.67
C SER A 220 -10.53 0.13 3.95
N TYR A 221 -10.91 0.76 2.85
CA TYR A 221 -10.05 1.59 2.00
C TYR A 221 -10.38 3.07 2.16
N TYR A 222 -9.36 3.93 2.07
CA TYR A 222 -9.48 5.35 2.39
C TYR A 222 -8.86 6.23 1.30
N LEU A 223 -9.70 6.81 0.45
CA LEU A 223 -9.29 7.29 -0.86
C LEU A 223 -9.61 8.79 -0.99
N CYS A 224 -8.57 9.63 -0.91
CA CYS A 224 -8.69 11.07 -1.19
C CYS A 224 -8.52 11.34 -2.69
N SER A 225 -9.47 12.05 -3.29
CA SER A 225 -9.40 12.58 -4.66
C SER A 225 -9.54 14.10 -4.64
N ASP A 226 -8.55 14.83 -5.15
CA ASP A 226 -8.63 16.28 -5.27
C ASP A 226 -9.45 16.65 -6.51
N VAL A 227 -10.42 17.55 -6.33
CA VAL A 227 -11.38 17.92 -7.37
C VAL A 227 -11.57 19.43 -7.45
N ASP A 228 -12.10 19.91 -8.58
CA ASP A 228 -12.52 21.29 -8.76
C ASP A 228 -13.97 21.33 -9.28
N PHE A 229 -14.87 21.93 -8.51
CA PHE A 229 -16.30 22.05 -8.87
C PHE A 229 -16.59 23.20 -9.84
N GLY A 230 -15.58 23.97 -10.25
CA GLY A 230 -15.76 25.19 -11.04
C GLY A 230 -16.48 26.29 -10.25
N GLY A 231 -16.92 27.36 -10.93
CA GLY A 231 -17.75 28.41 -10.33
C GLY A 231 -17.07 29.32 -9.29
N GLY A 232 -15.79 29.13 -8.99
CA GLY A 232 -14.97 30.10 -8.25
C GLY A 232 -14.45 31.19 -9.19
N SER A 233 -14.40 32.44 -8.73
CA SER A 233 -13.67 33.50 -9.45
C SER A 233 -12.22 33.06 -9.63
N THR A 234 -11.81 32.83 -10.87
CA THR A 234 -10.45 32.46 -11.25
C THR A 234 -9.54 33.68 -11.17
N THR A 235 -9.33 34.24 -9.99
CA THR A 235 -8.12 35.00 -9.73
C THR A 235 -7.11 34.01 -9.18
N PRO A 236 -6.11 33.57 -9.98
CA PRO A 236 -4.93 32.95 -9.40
C PRO A 236 -4.40 33.94 -8.36
N PRO A 237 -4.17 33.56 -7.09
CA PRO A 237 -3.29 34.38 -6.28
C PRO A 237 -1.95 34.34 -7.01
N THR A 238 -1.54 35.48 -7.55
CA THR A 238 -0.15 35.72 -7.97
C THR A 238 0.68 35.74 -6.69
N THR A 239 0.96 34.56 -6.13
CA THR A 239 1.95 34.44 -5.07
C THR A 239 3.29 34.66 -5.72
N THR A 240 3.92 35.79 -5.40
CA THR A 240 5.35 36.00 -5.61
C THR A 240 6.09 34.77 -5.09
N PRO A 241 7.09 34.23 -5.82
CA PRO A 241 7.87 33.10 -5.33
C PRO A 241 8.43 33.44 -3.95
N PRO A 242 8.18 32.63 -2.90
CA PRO A 242 8.86 32.86 -1.64
C PRO A 242 10.35 32.64 -1.89
N THR A 243 11.15 33.67 -1.61
CA THR A 243 12.61 33.53 -1.52
C THR A 243 12.91 32.78 -0.22
N SER A 244 12.71 31.46 -0.20
CA SER A 244 13.16 30.62 0.90
C SER A 244 14.60 30.17 0.60
N THR A 245 15.54 30.66 1.40
CA THR A 245 16.84 30.03 1.57
C THR A 245 16.65 28.55 1.95
N PRO A 246 17.49 27.62 1.45
CA PRO A 246 17.40 26.21 1.83
C PRO A 246 17.45 26.05 3.35
N PRO A 247 16.48 25.41 4.01
CA PRO A 247 16.61 25.08 5.42
C PRO A 247 17.66 23.97 5.54
N THR A 248 18.77 24.28 6.19
CA THR A 248 19.71 23.26 6.70
C THR A 248 19.04 22.61 7.90
N SER A 249 18.28 21.53 7.67
CA SER A 249 17.76 20.69 8.74
C SER A 249 18.64 19.45 8.87
N THR A 250 19.19 19.27 10.06
CA THR A 250 19.86 18.05 10.50
C THR A 250 18.85 16.89 10.55
N PRO A 251 19.22 15.65 10.18
CA PRO A 251 18.32 14.50 10.21
C PRO A 251 17.73 14.26 11.62
N PRO A 252 16.41 14.00 11.76
CA PRO A 252 15.83 13.63 13.04
C PRO A 252 16.25 12.20 13.40
N THR A 253 16.74 12.02 14.62
CA THR A 253 17.03 10.72 15.22
C THR A 253 15.73 10.18 15.81
N SER A 254 15.05 9.24 15.14
CA SER A 254 13.98 8.45 15.73
C SER A 254 14.53 7.06 16.10
N THR A 255 14.36 6.69 17.37
CA THR A 255 14.67 5.37 17.90
C THR A 255 13.58 4.37 17.49
N PRO A 256 13.91 3.23 16.85
CA PRO A 256 12.93 2.19 16.53
C PRO A 256 12.43 1.44 17.80
N PRO A 257 11.15 1.05 17.88
CA PRO A 257 10.67 0.15 18.93
C PRO A 257 11.21 -1.27 18.70
N THR A 258 11.63 -1.90 19.78
CA THR A 258 12.26 -3.23 19.79
C THR A 258 11.20 -4.32 19.86
N SER A 259 11.09 -5.11 18.80
CA SER A 259 10.55 -6.47 18.87
C SER A 259 11.41 -7.36 17.99
N THR A 260 12.03 -8.38 18.58
CA THR A 260 13.02 -9.27 17.95
C THR A 260 12.37 -10.58 17.47
N PRO A 261 12.33 -10.84 16.15
CA PRO A 261 12.26 -12.19 15.58
C PRO A 261 13.64 -12.88 15.59
N PRO A 262 13.69 -14.22 15.50
CA PRO A 262 14.93 -14.99 15.71
C PRO A 262 15.96 -14.67 14.62
N THR A 263 17.17 -14.30 15.03
CA THR A 263 18.27 -13.92 14.16
C THR A 263 19.27 -15.07 14.02
N THR A 264 19.58 -15.44 12.78
CA THR A 264 20.88 -16.01 12.44
C THR A 264 21.93 -14.89 12.41
N PRO A 265 23.19 -15.12 12.82
CA PRO A 265 24.21 -14.08 12.85
C PRO A 265 24.50 -13.52 11.45
N ASN A 266 24.39 -12.19 11.32
CA ASN A 266 24.74 -11.43 10.12
C ASN A 266 26.26 -11.41 9.92
N PRO A 267 26.82 -11.81 8.77
CA PRO A 267 28.24 -11.61 8.48
C PRO A 267 28.54 -10.11 8.35
N ALA A 268 29.51 -9.63 9.13
CA ALA A 268 29.99 -8.25 9.04
C ALA A 268 30.47 -7.94 7.61
N GLY A 269 29.72 -7.10 6.89
CA GLY A 269 30.04 -6.64 5.53
C GLY A 269 29.00 -6.95 4.45
N GLY A 270 27.94 -7.70 4.75
CA GLY A 270 26.88 -8.05 3.80
C GLY A 270 25.60 -7.24 3.93
N CYS A 271 24.65 -7.50 3.03
CA CYS A 271 23.25 -7.11 3.16
C CYS A 271 22.38 -8.35 3.42
N THR A 272 21.18 -8.13 3.95
CA THR A 272 20.13 -9.16 4.07
C THR A 272 18.94 -8.76 3.21
N ALA A 273 18.22 -9.74 2.65
CA ALA A 273 16.99 -9.48 1.92
C ALA A 273 15.84 -10.32 2.47
N THR A 274 14.67 -9.69 2.63
CA THR A 274 13.44 -10.33 3.10
C THR A 274 12.40 -10.27 2.00
N TYR A 275 11.85 -11.42 1.63
CA TYR A 275 10.82 -11.55 0.61
C TYR A 275 9.43 -11.62 1.25
N LYS A 276 8.46 -10.87 0.71
CA LYS A 276 7.07 -10.91 1.15
C LYS A 276 6.14 -10.88 -0.06
N ILE A 277 5.27 -11.88 -0.19
CA ILE A 277 4.11 -11.78 -1.11
C ILE A 277 3.17 -10.73 -0.53
N THR A 278 2.90 -9.68 -1.30
CA THR A 278 2.03 -8.56 -0.91
C THR A 278 0.64 -8.64 -1.53
N GLY A 279 0.47 -9.45 -2.58
CA GLY A 279 -0.84 -9.79 -3.13
C GLY A 279 -0.77 -11.01 -4.06
N GLN A 280 -1.89 -11.70 -4.25
CA GLN A 280 -2.00 -12.85 -5.16
C GLN A 280 -3.40 -12.95 -5.75
N TRP A 281 -3.49 -13.24 -7.05
CA TRP A 281 -4.73 -13.45 -7.79
C TRP A 281 -4.62 -14.70 -8.69
N GLY A 282 -5.68 -15.01 -9.44
CA GLY A 282 -5.68 -16.14 -10.37
C GLY A 282 -4.54 -16.04 -11.38
N GLY A 283 -3.53 -16.92 -11.24
CA GLY A 283 -2.37 -16.99 -12.14
C GLY A 283 -1.31 -15.90 -11.97
N GLY A 284 -1.47 -14.96 -11.04
CA GLY A 284 -0.49 -13.89 -10.78
C GLY A 284 -0.32 -13.53 -9.31
N PHE A 285 0.76 -12.82 -9.00
CA PHE A 285 1.08 -12.35 -7.66
C PHE A 285 1.94 -11.09 -7.69
N GLN A 286 2.02 -10.42 -6.55
CA GLN A 286 2.91 -9.30 -6.29
C GLN A 286 3.74 -9.61 -5.04
N ALA A 287 5.03 -9.27 -5.08
CA ALA A 287 5.91 -9.41 -3.93
C ALA A 287 6.80 -8.17 -3.76
N ASP A 288 7.08 -7.86 -2.49
CA ASP A 288 8.05 -6.85 -2.07
C ASP A 288 9.28 -7.58 -1.52
N VAL A 289 10.47 -7.07 -1.83
CA VAL A 289 11.74 -7.54 -1.29
C VAL A 289 12.44 -6.37 -0.60
N GLN A 290 12.55 -6.46 0.72
CA GLN A 290 13.25 -5.47 1.53
C GLN A 290 14.73 -5.86 1.62
N VAL A 291 15.61 -4.96 1.17
CA VAL A 291 17.06 -5.06 1.32
C VAL A 291 17.48 -4.22 2.50
N THR A 292 18.21 -4.80 3.44
CA THR A 292 18.77 -4.09 4.60
C THR A 292 20.29 -4.23 4.59
N ASN A 293 20.96 -3.09 4.65
CA ASN A 293 22.42 -3.04 4.69
C ASN A 293 22.94 -3.41 6.09
N GLY A 294 24.12 -4.04 6.13
CA GLY A 294 24.84 -4.35 7.36
C GLY A 294 25.58 -3.14 7.95
N GLY A 295 26.79 -3.38 8.44
CA GLY A 295 27.53 -2.41 9.27
C GLY A 295 28.30 -1.31 8.51
N SER A 296 28.45 -1.40 7.19
CA SER A 296 29.24 -0.44 6.39
C SER A 296 28.40 0.14 5.25
N PRO A 297 28.53 1.42 4.89
CA PRO A 297 27.84 1.98 3.74
C PRO A 297 28.15 1.21 2.45
N ILE A 298 27.15 1.06 1.59
CA ILE A 298 27.25 0.38 0.30
C ILE A 298 26.78 1.32 -0.82
N ARG A 299 27.24 1.08 -2.05
CA ARG A 299 26.81 1.81 -3.26
C ARG A 299 25.87 1.03 -4.16
N GLY A 300 25.76 -0.28 -3.93
CA GLY A 300 24.84 -1.14 -4.65
C GLY A 300 24.58 -2.43 -3.91
N TRP A 301 23.51 -3.09 -4.33
CA TRP A 301 23.08 -4.38 -3.82
C TRP A 301 22.56 -5.25 -4.95
N SER A 302 22.69 -6.56 -4.78
CA SER A 302 22.15 -7.58 -5.66
C SER A 302 21.49 -8.65 -4.81
N VAL A 303 20.23 -8.94 -5.08
CA VAL A 303 19.45 -9.97 -4.41
C VAL A 303 19.21 -11.11 -5.39
N SER A 304 19.39 -12.35 -4.93
CA SER A 304 19.12 -13.54 -5.74
C SER A 304 18.28 -14.55 -4.96
N TRP A 305 17.37 -15.22 -5.66
CA TRP A 305 16.56 -16.31 -5.11
C TRP A 305 16.13 -17.29 -6.20
N THR A 306 15.65 -18.47 -5.81
CA THR A 306 15.09 -19.45 -6.74
C THR A 306 13.61 -19.62 -6.50
N PHE A 307 12.81 -19.56 -7.57
CA PHE A 307 11.38 -19.85 -7.47
C PHE A 307 11.13 -21.35 -7.35
N PRO A 308 10.39 -21.80 -6.31
CA PRO A 308 10.14 -23.22 -6.08
C PRO A 308 9.04 -23.82 -6.99
N ASN A 309 8.13 -23.01 -7.53
CA ASN A 309 6.87 -23.51 -8.13
C ASN A 309 6.51 -22.86 -9.47
N GLY A 310 7.44 -22.87 -10.43
CA GLY A 310 7.15 -22.41 -11.80
C GLY A 310 6.77 -20.92 -11.89
N GLN A 311 7.05 -20.14 -10.85
CA GLN A 311 6.79 -18.72 -10.83
C GLN A 311 7.73 -18.00 -11.81
N GLN A 312 7.25 -16.91 -12.41
CA GLN A 312 8.04 -16.07 -13.31
C GLN A 312 7.79 -14.60 -12.98
N VAL A 313 8.83 -13.77 -13.00
CA VAL A 313 8.66 -12.32 -12.86
C VAL A 313 8.11 -11.77 -14.18
N THR A 314 7.01 -11.01 -14.12
CA THR A 314 6.35 -10.38 -15.28
C THR A 314 6.69 -8.90 -15.40
N SER A 315 6.76 -8.17 -14.29
CA SER A 315 7.23 -6.78 -14.25
C SER A 315 7.85 -6.47 -12.90
N ALA A 316 8.81 -5.55 -12.84
CA ALA A 316 9.46 -5.14 -11.60
C ALA A 316 9.62 -3.62 -11.54
N TRP A 317 9.67 -3.08 -10.33
CA TRP A 317 9.97 -1.67 -10.05
C TRP A 317 11.00 -1.56 -8.94
N ASN A 318 11.72 -0.44 -8.93
CA ASN A 318 12.82 -0.14 -8.00
C ASN A 318 13.98 -1.16 -8.03
N ALA A 319 14.02 -2.04 -9.02
CA ALA A 319 15.13 -2.95 -9.30
C ALA A 319 15.14 -3.34 -10.78
N THR A 320 16.33 -3.63 -11.31
CA THR A 320 16.46 -4.36 -12.58
C THR A 320 16.47 -5.84 -12.27
N VAL A 321 15.45 -6.56 -12.74
CA VAL A 321 15.28 -7.99 -12.48
C VAL A 321 15.58 -8.79 -13.76
N SER A 322 16.40 -9.82 -13.63
CA SER A 322 16.65 -10.81 -14.67
C SER A 322 16.33 -12.21 -14.15
N THR A 323 15.85 -13.07 -15.06
CA THR A 323 15.51 -14.46 -14.76
C THR A 323 16.28 -15.42 -15.67
N SER A 324 16.77 -16.51 -15.11
CA SER A 324 17.40 -17.62 -15.84
C SER A 324 16.88 -18.94 -15.28
N GLY A 325 15.96 -19.57 -16.02
CA GLY A 325 15.19 -20.70 -15.50
C GLY A 325 14.37 -20.29 -14.28
N THR A 326 14.66 -20.88 -13.11
CA THR A 326 14.02 -20.54 -11.84
C THR A 326 14.83 -19.56 -10.99
N LEU A 327 16.07 -19.23 -11.39
CA LEU A 327 16.92 -18.27 -10.68
C LEU A 327 16.52 -16.83 -11.07
N VAL A 328 16.23 -16.03 -10.06
CA VAL A 328 15.96 -14.59 -10.20
C VAL A 328 17.13 -13.81 -9.60
N THR A 329 17.57 -12.77 -10.30
CA THR A 329 18.52 -11.79 -9.78
C THR A 329 17.96 -10.39 -9.93
N ALA A 330 17.88 -9.65 -8.83
CA ALA A 330 17.45 -8.28 -8.78
C ALA A 330 18.63 -7.39 -8.38
N ARG A 331 18.94 -6.37 -9.19
CA ARG A 331 19.95 -5.35 -8.89
C ARG A 331 19.30 -4.02 -8.61
N ASN A 332 19.92 -3.21 -7.76
CA ASN A 332 19.43 -1.88 -7.42
C ASN A 332 19.18 -1.02 -8.67
N ALA A 333 18.16 -0.17 -8.60
CA ALA A 333 18.02 0.95 -9.52
C ALA A 333 19.09 2.02 -9.20
N ALA A 334 19.31 2.96 -10.12
CA ALA A 334 20.36 3.98 -9.98
C ALA A 334 20.23 4.82 -8.69
N TYR A 335 19.02 5.00 -8.19
CA TYR A 335 18.72 5.90 -7.07
C TYR A 335 18.65 5.21 -5.70
N ASN A 336 18.57 3.88 -5.64
CA ASN A 336 18.35 3.15 -4.38
C ASN A 336 19.45 2.13 -4.05
N GLY A 337 20.60 2.21 -4.73
CA GLY A 337 21.77 1.37 -4.44
C GLY A 337 22.58 1.82 -3.23
N SER A 338 22.63 3.13 -2.98
CA SER A 338 23.41 3.72 -1.88
C SER A 338 22.65 3.60 -0.56
N LEU A 339 23.17 2.81 0.38
CA LEU A 339 22.56 2.61 1.70
C LEU A 339 23.61 2.84 2.79
N GLY A 340 23.27 3.66 3.79
CA GLY A 340 24.06 3.78 5.02
C GLY A 340 24.02 2.49 5.85
N ALA A 341 24.85 2.40 6.89
CA ALA A 341 24.86 1.26 7.80
C ALA A 341 23.46 1.08 8.44
N GLY A 342 22.92 -0.14 8.39
CA GLY A 342 21.58 -0.46 8.89
C GLY A 342 20.40 0.09 8.09
N ALA A 343 20.64 0.85 7.01
CA ALA A 343 19.56 1.41 6.20
C ALA A 343 18.92 0.33 5.31
N SER A 344 17.64 0.52 5.00
CA SER A 344 16.87 -0.40 4.15
C SER A 344 16.29 0.29 2.93
N THR A 345 16.09 -0.48 1.87
CA THR A 345 15.28 -0.11 0.70
C THR A 345 14.38 -1.27 0.34
N THR A 346 13.34 -1.02 -0.46
CA THR A 346 12.41 -2.05 -0.93
C THR A 346 12.22 -1.92 -2.43
N PHE A 347 12.29 -3.06 -3.11
CA PHE A 347 11.81 -3.19 -4.48
C PHE A 347 10.63 -4.14 -4.54
N GLY A 348 9.85 -4.07 -5.60
CA GLY A 348 8.71 -4.94 -5.79
C GLY A 348 8.60 -5.44 -7.22
N PHE A 349 7.79 -6.47 -7.41
CA PHE A 349 7.54 -7.03 -8.72
C PHE A 349 6.18 -7.73 -8.77
N THR A 350 5.59 -7.79 -9.97
CA THR A 350 4.53 -8.75 -10.27
C THR A 350 5.13 -9.99 -10.92
N GLY A 351 4.53 -11.14 -10.66
CA GLY A 351 4.87 -12.40 -11.30
C GLY A 351 3.66 -13.24 -11.62
N SER A 352 3.85 -14.25 -12.46
CA SER A 352 2.88 -15.32 -12.72
C SER A 352 3.24 -16.58 -11.94
N TRP A 353 2.25 -17.42 -11.66
CA TRP A 353 2.45 -18.71 -11.00
C TRP A 353 1.48 -19.76 -11.55
N SER A 354 1.83 -21.03 -11.42
CA SER A 354 0.94 -22.15 -11.74
C SER A 354 1.01 -23.22 -10.63
N GLY A 355 -0.14 -23.74 -10.22
CA GLY A 355 -0.25 -24.74 -9.16
C GLY A 355 -0.07 -24.17 -7.76
N SER A 356 1.15 -23.80 -7.36
CA SER A 356 1.46 -23.23 -6.04
C SER A 356 2.34 -21.98 -6.17
N ASN A 357 2.30 -21.10 -5.18
CA ASN A 357 3.12 -19.90 -5.11
C ASN A 357 3.87 -19.82 -3.77
N ALA A 358 4.76 -20.79 -3.50
CA ALA A 358 5.52 -20.79 -2.25
C ALA A 358 6.59 -19.68 -2.24
N VAL A 359 6.80 -19.10 -1.05
CA VAL A 359 7.87 -18.12 -0.81
C VAL A 359 9.24 -18.80 -1.02
N PRO A 360 10.18 -18.16 -1.74
CA PRO A 360 11.53 -18.69 -1.90
C PRO A 360 12.24 -18.92 -0.56
N GLY A 361 12.72 -20.14 -0.33
CA GLY A 361 13.48 -20.49 0.89
C GLY A 361 14.94 -20.05 0.85
N ASN A 362 15.46 -19.67 -0.32
CA ASN A 362 16.86 -19.36 -0.56
C ASN A 362 17.04 -17.92 -1.09
N ILE A 363 16.70 -16.91 -0.29
CA ILE A 363 17.00 -15.52 -0.63
C ILE A 363 18.39 -15.13 -0.10
N SER A 364 19.22 -14.55 -0.96
CA SER A 364 20.56 -14.05 -0.61
C SER A 364 20.74 -12.63 -1.12
N CYS A 365 21.62 -11.88 -0.46
CA CYS A 365 21.93 -10.50 -0.82
C CYS A 365 23.44 -10.28 -0.80
N THR A 366 23.97 -9.63 -1.83
CA THR A 366 25.38 -9.23 -1.95
C THR A 366 25.48 -7.73 -2.18
N THR A 367 26.60 -7.14 -1.76
CA THR A 367 26.82 -5.69 -1.78
C THR A 367 27.94 -5.33 -2.75
N SER A 368 27.94 -4.09 -3.21
CA SER A 368 29.08 -3.45 -3.88
C SER A 368 29.43 -2.15 -3.16
N ALA A 369 30.73 -1.94 -2.91
CA ALA A 369 31.28 -0.80 -2.18
C ALA A 369 31.30 0.49 -3.01
#